data_AF-A0A7J8FHK9-F1
#
_entry.id   AF-A0A7J8FHK9-F1
#
_cell.length_a   1.000
_cell.length_b   1.000
_cell.length_c   1.000
_cell.angle_alpha   90.00
_cell.angle_beta   90.00
_cell.angle_gamma   90.00
#
_symmetry.space_group_name_H-M   'P 1'
#
loop_
_entity.id
_entity.type
_entity.pdbx_description
1 polymer ?
#
loop_
_entity_poly.entity_id
_entity_poly.type
_entity_poly.pdbx_seq_one_letter_code
_entity_poly.pdbx_strand_id
1 'polypeptide(L)'
;MLKGELQTLPSQRPSRKAFRRNNFEYTLEASKSLRQKPGDSTMTYLNKGQFYPVTLKEVSSNEGIHHPISKVRSVIMVVFAEDKSREDQLRHWKYWHSRQHTAKQRCIDIADYKESFNTISNIEEIAYNAISFTWDINDEAKVFISVNCLSTDFSSQKGVKGLPLNIQIDTYSYNNRSNKPVHRAYCQIKVFCDKGAERKIRDEERKQSKRKVSDVKVPLLPSHKRMDITIFKPFIDLDTQPVLFIPDVHFANLQRGTHVLSIASEELEGEGSNLKRGPYGSEDDFAIPAPTKLTRLEEPKRVLLYVRKESEEVFDALMLKTPSLKGLMEAISDKYDVPHDKIGKIFKKCKKG
;
A
#
# COMPACT_ATOMS: atom_id res chain seq x y z
N MET A 1 -14.51 6.89 75.82
CA MET A 1 -14.79 7.49 74.50
C MET A 1 -13.48 8.03 73.94
N LEU A 2 -13.03 7.54 72.79
CA LEU A 2 -11.88 8.05 72.04
C LEU A 2 -12.34 8.29 70.60
N LYS A 3 -12.18 9.52 70.11
CA LYS A 3 -12.45 9.87 68.71
C LYS A 3 -11.18 9.61 67.89
N GLY A 4 -11.28 8.77 66.87
CA GLY A 4 -10.25 8.61 65.84
C GLY A 4 -10.72 9.24 64.54
N GLU A 5 -10.00 10.25 64.04
CA GLU A 5 -10.26 10.81 62.71
C GLU A 5 -9.65 9.89 61.64
N LEU A 6 -10.47 9.47 60.67
CA LEU A 6 -10.01 8.64 59.56
C LEU A 6 -9.44 9.53 58.45
N GLN A 7 -8.14 9.82 58.51
CA GLN A 7 -7.46 10.63 57.51
C GLN A 7 -7.30 9.83 56.20
N THR A 8 -8.11 10.14 55.19
CA THR A 8 -8.08 9.44 53.90
C THR A 8 -6.93 9.95 53.02
N LEU A 9 -5.93 9.09 52.82
CA LEU A 9 -4.86 9.35 51.86
C LEU A 9 -5.43 9.51 50.45
N PRO A 10 -4.98 10.51 49.66
CA PRO A 10 -5.48 10.72 48.31
C PRO A 10 -5.06 9.55 47.41
N SER A 11 -6.06 8.87 46.84
CA SER A 11 -5.86 7.85 45.81
C SER A 11 -5.00 8.41 44.67
N GLN A 12 -3.79 7.85 44.50
CA GLN A 12 -2.96 8.13 43.33
C GLN A 12 -3.69 7.61 42.09
N ARG A 13 -4.35 8.52 41.38
CA ARG A 13 -4.90 8.22 40.05
C ARG A 13 -3.75 7.74 39.18
N PRO A 14 -3.88 6.60 38.47
CA PRO A 14 -2.83 6.18 37.54
C PRO A 14 -2.61 7.31 36.55
N SER A 15 -1.35 7.72 36.39
CA SER A 15 -0.99 8.78 35.46
C SER A 15 -1.47 8.38 34.08
N ARG A 16 -2.48 9.11 33.57
CA ARG A 16 -2.83 9.02 32.16
C ARG A 16 -1.59 9.42 31.38
N LYS A 17 -0.88 8.43 30.83
CA LYS A 17 0.07 8.66 29.74
C LYS A 17 -0.73 9.36 28.66
N ALA A 18 -0.61 10.68 28.61
CA ALA A 18 -1.13 11.46 27.51
C ALA A 18 -0.37 10.96 26.30
N PHE A 19 -1.04 10.12 25.49
CA PHE A 19 -0.61 9.89 24.12
C PHE A 19 -0.50 11.28 23.52
N ARG A 20 0.73 11.74 23.25
CA ARG A 20 0.93 12.98 22.50
C ARG A 20 0.13 12.81 21.22
N ARG A 21 -0.81 13.73 21.02
CA ARG A 21 -1.68 13.71 19.85
C ARG A 21 -0.81 14.28 18.73
N ASN A 22 -0.05 13.41 18.08
CA ASN A 22 0.81 13.81 16.97
C ASN A 22 -0.12 14.37 15.89
N ASN A 23 -0.03 15.66 15.66
CA ASN A 23 -0.91 16.39 14.77
C ASN A 23 -0.24 16.40 13.40
N PHE A 24 -0.46 15.37 12.59
CA PHE A 24 0.08 15.36 11.24
C PHE A 24 -0.87 16.09 10.28
N GLU A 25 -0.32 16.98 9.47
CA GLU A 25 -1.03 17.62 8.36
C GLU A 25 -0.40 17.17 7.04
N TYR A 26 -1.25 16.81 6.08
CA TYR A 26 -0.82 16.53 4.71
C TYR A 26 -1.60 17.39 3.74
N THR A 27 -0.96 17.79 2.64
CA THR A 27 -1.59 18.60 1.59
C THR A 27 -1.33 18.01 0.20
N LEU A 28 -2.21 18.32 -0.74
CA LEU A 28 -2.10 18.00 -2.16
C LEU A 28 -2.29 19.29 -2.97
N GLU A 29 -1.27 19.66 -3.74
CA GLU A 29 -1.30 20.84 -4.61
C GLU A 29 -1.95 20.50 -5.95
N ALA A 30 -3.27 20.59 -6.00
CA ALA A 30 -4.06 20.35 -7.19
C ALA A 30 -5.42 21.05 -7.11
N SER A 31 -5.93 21.48 -8.26
CA SER A 31 -7.21 22.16 -8.37
C SER A 31 -8.39 21.31 -7.87
N LYS A 32 -9.30 21.96 -7.16
CA LYS A 32 -10.41 21.32 -6.42
C LYS A 32 -11.77 21.77 -6.93
N SER A 33 -12.76 20.89 -6.81
CA SER A 33 -14.15 21.14 -7.20
C SER A 33 -14.74 22.34 -6.46
N LEU A 34 -15.52 23.16 -7.16
CA LEU A 34 -16.28 24.23 -6.52
C LEU A 34 -17.36 23.62 -5.63
N ARG A 35 -17.32 23.92 -4.33
CA ARG A 35 -18.32 23.47 -3.34
C ARG A 35 -19.72 23.96 -3.77
N GLN A 36 -20.62 23.02 -4.08
CA GLN A 36 -21.96 23.35 -4.57
C GLN A 36 -23.00 23.48 -3.44
N LYS A 37 -22.84 22.72 -2.35
CA LYS A 37 -23.70 22.82 -1.16
C LYS A 37 -22.89 22.86 0.15
N PRO A 38 -23.45 23.44 1.24
CA PRO A 38 -23.00 23.15 2.59
C PRO A 38 -23.03 21.63 2.85
N GLY A 39 -22.02 21.09 3.52
CA GLY A 39 -21.92 19.65 3.83
C GLY A 39 -21.15 18.80 2.81
N ASP A 40 -21.16 19.12 1.51
CA ASP A 40 -20.48 18.31 0.48
C ASP A 40 -18.98 18.12 0.78
N SER A 41 -18.40 16.96 0.44
CA SER A 41 -16.94 16.84 0.36
C SER A 41 -16.40 17.60 -0.85
N THR A 42 -15.31 18.33 -0.67
CA THR A 42 -14.54 18.85 -1.81
C THR A 42 -13.77 17.69 -2.45
N MET A 43 -13.74 17.67 -3.78
CA MET A 43 -13.12 16.63 -4.60
C MET A 43 -11.95 17.26 -5.35
N THR A 44 -10.76 16.67 -5.27
CA THR A 44 -9.58 17.16 -5.98
C THR A 44 -9.51 16.53 -7.37
N TYR A 45 -9.19 17.32 -8.39
CA TYR A 45 -9.21 16.87 -9.79
C TYR A 45 -7.78 16.70 -10.30
N LEU A 46 -7.45 15.47 -10.68
CA LEU A 46 -6.12 15.07 -11.14
C LEU A 46 -6.18 14.60 -12.60
N ASN A 47 -5.08 14.77 -13.32
CA ASN A 47 -4.87 14.20 -14.65
C ASN A 47 -4.00 12.93 -14.55
N LYS A 48 -4.36 11.90 -15.32
CA LYS A 48 -3.66 10.61 -15.34
C LYS A 48 -2.18 10.79 -15.68
N GLY A 49 -1.29 10.24 -14.85
CA GLY A 49 0.17 10.30 -15.05
C GLY A 49 0.80 11.68 -14.88
N GLN A 50 0.04 12.74 -14.58
CA GLN A 50 0.61 14.03 -14.18
C GLN A 50 1.07 13.93 -12.71
N PHE A 51 2.29 14.39 -12.42
CA PHE A 51 2.81 14.48 -11.06
C PHE A 51 2.25 15.71 -10.33
N TYR A 52 1.85 15.51 -9.08
CA TYR A 52 1.31 16.53 -8.18
C TYR A 52 2.10 16.56 -6.86
N PRO A 53 2.47 17.75 -6.35
CA PRO A 53 3.11 17.89 -5.05
C PRO A 53 2.19 17.43 -3.91
N VAL A 54 2.77 16.65 -2.99
CA VAL A 54 2.19 16.29 -1.69
C VAL A 54 3.20 16.62 -0.61
N THR A 55 2.79 17.45 0.34
CA THR A 55 3.56 17.80 1.53
C THR A 55 3.02 17.02 2.74
N LEU A 56 3.92 16.58 3.61
CA LEU A 56 3.62 16.00 4.92
C LEU A 56 4.45 16.74 5.98
N LYS A 57 3.79 17.12 7.08
CA LYS A 57 4.44 17.77 8.24
C LYS A 57 3.77 17.35 9.54
N GLU A 58 4.48 17.52 10.65
CA GLU A 58 3.91 17.44 12.00
C GLU A 58 3.73 18.87 12.54
N VAL A 59 2.58 19.16 13.14
CA VAL A 59 2.20 20.48 13.68
C VAL A 59 1.88 20.37 15.17
N SER A 60 2.87 19.93 15.95
CA SER A 60 2.87 20.06 17.41
C SER A 60 3.31 21.47 17.84
N SER A 61 2.68 21.98 18.89
CA SER A 61 2.89 23.34 19.43
C SER A 61 4.15 23.47 20.30
N ASN A 62 5.19 22.69 20.00
CA ASN A 62 6.43 22.61 20.78
C ASN A 62 7.60 23.23 20.00
N GLU A 63 7.49 24.52 19.68
CA GLU A 63 8.62 25.28 19.13
C GLU A 63 9.83 25.17 20.08
N GLY A 64 10.97 24.73 19.55
CA GLY A 64 12.25 24.67 20.27
C GLY A 64 12.60 23.35 20.98
N ILE A 65 11.78 22.29 20.93
CA ILE A 65 12.15 20.97 21.48
C ILE A 65 12.27 19.93 20.36
N HIS A 66 13.50 19.69 19.89
CA HIS A 66 13.79 18.57 18.99
C HIS A 66 13.34 17.25 19.61
N HIS A 67 12.53 16.50 18.88
CA HIS A 67 12.04 15.20 19.33
C HIS A 67 13.16 14.14 19.24
N PRO A 68 13.53 13.45 20.34
CA PRO A 68 14.58 12.42 20.32
C PRO A 68 14.25 11.21 19.43
N ILE A 69 12.97 11.04 19.09
CA ILE A 69 12.48 10.10 18.09
C ILE A 69 11.77 10.94 17.04
N SER A 70 12.52 11.30 16.00
CA SER A 70 12.05 12.19 14.94
C SER A 70 11.60 11.45 13.68
N LYS A 71 12.16 10.27 13.40
CA LYS A 71 11.86 9.52 12.17
C LYS A 71 10.50 8.81 12.25
N VAL A 72 9.71 8.95 11.17
CA VAL A 72 8.44 8.24 10.95
C VAL A 72 8.44 7.56 9.58
N ARG A 73 7.52 6.62 9.38
CA ARG A 73 7.27 5.95 8.09
C ARG A 73 5.86 6.27 7.62
N SER A 74 5.70 6.79 6.41
CA SER A 74 4.39 7.02 5.80
C SER A 74 4.17 6.09 4.61
N VAL A 75 2.90 5.77 4.35
CA VAL A 75 2.44 5.02 3.18
C VAL A 75 1.40 5.87 2.47
N ILE A 76 1.70 6.31 1.25
CA ILE A 76 0.75 6.96 0.36
C ILE A 76 0.16 5.90 -0.57
N MET A 77 -1.16 5.90 -0.71
CA MET A 77 -1.87 4.86 -1.45
C MET A 77 -3.14 5.39 -2.13
N VAL A 78 -3.49 4.79 -3.26
CA VAL A 78 -4.77 5.00 -3.95
C VAL A 78 -5.70 3.86 -3.55
N VAL A 79 -6.85 4.21 -2.97
CA VAL A 79 -7.86 3.25 -2.49
C VAL A 79 -9.25 3.67 -2.97
N PHE A 80 -10.20 2.73 -2.97
CA PHE A 80 -11.61 3.07 -3.22
C PHE A 80 -12.17 3.85 -2.03
N ALA A 81 -12.98 4.87 -2.30
CA ALA A 81 -13.61 5.68 -1.26
C ALA A 81 -14.97 5.12 -0.77
N GLU A 82 -15.54 4.18 -1.53
CA GLU A 82 -16.72 3.40 -1.13
C GLU A 82 -16.29 2.23 -0.24
N ASP A 83 -17.04 1.99 0.83
CA ASP A 83 -16.87 0.82 1.67
C ASP A 83 -17.33 -0.43 0.90
N LYS A 84 -16.35 -1.20 0.43
CA LYS A 84 -16.52 -2.40 -0.40
C LYS A 84 -15.71 -3.54 0.20
N SER A 85 -16.19 -4.76 0.03
CA SER A 85 -15.45 -5.96 0.43
C SER A 85 -14.04 -5.97 -0.18
N ARG A 86 -13.09 -6.62 0.51
CA ARG A 86 -11.72 -6.76 0.03
C ARG A 86 -11.68 -7.41 -1.35
N GLU A 87 -12.57 -8.38 -1.55
CA GLU A 87 -12.74 -9.19 -2.75
C GLU A 87 -13.21 -8.34 -3.93
N ASP A 88 -14.18 -7.44 -3.72
CA ASP A 88 -14.66 -6.51 -4.75
C ASP A 88 -13.60 -5.47 -5.12
N GLN A 89 -12.89 -4.92 -4.14
CA GLN A 89 -11.78 -3.99 -4.38
C GLN A 89 -10.66 -4.66 -5.19
N LEU A 90 -10.26 -5.89 -4.83
CA LEU A 90 -9.29 -6.67 -5.61
C LEU A 90 -9.81 -7.02 -7.01
N ARG A 91 -11.11 -7.30 -7.18
CA ARG A 91 -11.71 -7.54 -8.51
C ARG A 91 -11.60 -6.30 -9.40
N HIS A 92 -11.90 -5.11 -8.87
CA HIS A 92 -11.72 -3.85 -9.59
C HIS A 92 -10.25 -3.59 -9.95
N TRP A 93 -9.30 -3.83 -9.03
CA TRP A 93 -7.87 -3.68 -9.32
C TRP A 93 -7.36 -4.65 -10.39
N LYS A 94 -7.75 -5.94 -10.31
CA LYS A 94 -7.42 -6.93 -11.35
C LYS A 94 -8.01 -6.56 -12.72
N TYR A 95 -9.24 -6.03 -12.75
CA TYR A 95 -9.88 -5.55 -13.99
C TYR A 95 -9.20 -4.30 -14.58
N TRP A 96 -8.74 -3.36 -13.74
CA TRP A 96 -7.94 -2.23 -14.20
C TRP A 96 -6.57 -2.69 -14.74
N HIS A 97 -5.89 -3.59 -14.03
CA HIS A 97 -4.53 -4.05 -14.36
C HIS A 97 -4.50 -4.87 -15.66
N SER A 98 -5.47 -5.76 -15.88
CA SER A 98 -5.55 -6.57 -17.11
C SER A 98 -5.78 -5.76 -18.39
N ARG A 99 -6.14 -4.49 -18.27
CA ARG A 99 -6.35 -3.54 -19.37
C ARG A 99 -5.16 -2.61 -19.62
N GLN A 100 -4.09 -2.69 -18.81
CA GLN A 100 -2.90 -1.87 -19.01
C GLN A 100 -2.01 -2.45 -20.12
N HIS A 101 -1.42 -1.57 -20.94
CA HIS A 101 -0.52 -1.98 -22.03
C HIS A 101 0.77 -2.67 -21.57
N THR A 102 1.13 -2.54 -20.30
CA THR A 102 2.29 -3.20 -19.70
C THR A 102 1.95 -3.73 -18.32
N ALA A 103 2.37 -4.96 -18.03
CA ALA A 103 2.19 -5.58 -16.72
C ALA A 103 2.90 -4.82 -15.61
N LYS A 104 3.93 -4.01 -15.93
CA LYS A 104 4.66 -3.13 -15.00
C LYS A 104 3.90 -1.84 -14.64
N GLN A 105 2.76 -1.55 -15.28
CA GLN A 105 2.03 -0.30 -15.01
C GLN A 105 1.47 -0.30 -13.59
N ARG A 106 2.00 0.59 -12.76
CA ARG A 106 1.53 0.86 -11.40
C ARG A 106 0.34 1.82 -11.41
N CYS A 107 -0.47 1.79 -10.36
CA CYS A 107 -1.57 2.72 -10.15
C CYS A 107 -1.09 4.05 -9.55
N ILE A 108 -0.02 4.02 -8.76
CA ILE A 108 0.65 5.22 -8.21
C ILE A 108 2.17 5.12 -8.40
N ASP A 109 2.76 6.21 -8.90
CA ASP A 109 4.20 6.41 -9.02
C ASP A 109 4.64 7.64 -8.21
N ILE A 110 5.94 7.69 -7.90
CA ILE A 110 6.63 8.83 -7.27
C ILE A 110 7.73 9.32 -8.21
N ALA A 111 7.85 10.64 -8.39
CA ALA A 111 8.90 11.22 -9.23
C ALA A 111 10.24 11.30 -8.50
N ASP A 112 11.31 11.13 -9.27
CA ASP A 112 12.71 11.08 -8.82
C ASP A 112 13.36 12.46 -8.66
N TYR A 113 12.57 13.47 -8.29
CA TYR A 113 13.07 14.84 -8.12
C TYR A 113 13.99 14.96 -6.91
N LYS A 114 15.13 15.65 -7.10
CA LYS A 114 16.13 15.93 -6.06
C LYS A 114 15.53 16.59 -4.81
N GLU A 115 14.55 17.47 -4.99
CA GLU A 115 13.81 18.11 -3.88
C GLU A 115 13.16 17.08 -2.95
N SER A 116 12.56 16.03 -3.50
CA SER A 116 11.94 14.96 -2.71
C SER A 116 12.98 14.19 -1.90
N PHE A 117 14.04 13.70 -2.56
CA PHE A 117 15.07 12.86 -1.94
C PHE A 117 15.89 13.56 -0.84
N ASN A 118 15.87 14.90 -0.79
CA ASN A 118 16.46 15.63 0.33
C ASN A 118 15.64 15.52 1.62
N THR A 119 14.33 15.25 1.53
CA THR A 119 13.38 15.26 2.67
C THR A 119 12.81 13.88 3.01
N ILE A 120 12.94 12.90 2.10
CA ILE A 120 12.47 11.53 2.28
C ILE A 120 13.56 10.49 1.99
N SER A 121 13.49 9.35 2.67
CA SER A 121 14.42 8.22 2.53
C SER A 121 13.71 6.87 2.66
N ASN A 122 14.38 5.76 2.32
CA ASN A 122 13.82 4.40 2.37
C ASN A 122 12.51 4.25 1.57
N ILE A 123 12.53 4.64 0.29
CA ILE A 123 11.37 4.52 -0.61
C ILE A 123 11.18 3.03 -0.98
N GLU A 124 9.97 2.52 -0.79
CA GLU A 124 9.58 1.14 -1.08
C GLU A 124 8.23 1.10 -1.82
N GLU A 125 8.22 0.46 -2.98
CA GLU A 125 7.04 0.24 -3.82
C GLU A 125 6.19 -0.96 -3.33
N ILE A 126 5.73 -0.91 -2.08
CA ILE A 126 5.12 -2.05 -1.37
C ILE A 126 3.88 -2.67 -2.04
N ALA A 127 3.19 -1.94 -2.91
CA ALA A 127 2.09 -2.45 -3.75
C ALA A 127 1.95 -1.62 -5.03
N TYR A 128 1.18 -2.08 -6.02
CA TYR A 128 0.93 -1.31 -7.25
C TYR A 128 0.11 -0.04 -7.00
N ASN A 129 -0.66 0.00 -5.92
CA ASN A 129 -1.44 1.15 -5.47
C ASN A 129 -0.89 1.80 -4.18
N ALA A 130 0.33 1.47 -3.74
CA ALA A 130 0.93 2.07 -2.55
C ALA A 130 2.46 2.21 -2.61
N ILE A 131 2.97 3.29 -2.01
CA ILE A 131 4.39 3.62 -1.88
C ILE A 131 4.64 3.96 -0.40
N SER A 132 5.63 3.34 0.21
CA SER A 132 6.12 3.67 1.55
C SER A 132 7.40 4.50 1.45
N PHE A 133 7.60 5.41 2.38
CA PHE A 133 8.88 6.10 2.60
C PHE A 133 8.99 6.53 4.06
N THR A 134 10.15 7.05 4.44
CA THR A 134 10.44 7.55 5.78
C THR A 134 10.93 8.99 5.73
N TRP A 135 10.62 9.76 6.76
CA TRP A 135 10.94 11.19 6.86
C TRP A 135 11.08 11.60 8.33
N ASP A 136 11.67 12.77 8.56
CA ASP A 136 11.89 13.36 9.88
C ASP A 136 10.78 14.37 10.20
N ILE A 137 10.12 14.24 11.36
CA ILE A 137 9.01 15.13 11.75
C ILE A 137 9.43 16.56 12.06
N ASN A 138 10.72 16.84 12.23
CA ASN A 138 11.21 18.22 12.38
C ASN A 138 11.33 18.94 11.03
N ASP A 139 11.28 18.19 9.91
CA ASP A 139 11.34 18.71 8.54
C ASP A 139 9.97 18.63 7.84
N GLU A 140 9.81 19.37 6.75
CA GLU A 140 8.69 19.19 5.83
C GLU A 140 9.06 18.14 4.77
N ALA A 141 8.34 17.01 4.76
CA ALA A 141 8.54 15.98 3.75
C ALA A 141 7.73 16.29 2.49
N LYS A 142 8.40 16.41 1.34
CA LYS A 142 7.77 16.73 0.06
C LYS A 142 7.98 15.62 -0.95
N VAL A 143 6.90 15.18 -1.58
CA VAL A 143 6.93 14.15 -2.62
C VAL A 143 6.06 14.57 -3.80
N PHE A 144 6.35 14.04 -4.98
CA PHE A 144 5.58 14.30 -6.19
C PHE A 144 5.01 12.98 -6.69
N ILE A 145 3.68 12.82 -6.65
CA ILE A 145 3.01 11.57 -7.00
C ILE A 145 2.14 11.71 -8.24
N SER A 146 2.02 10.64 -9.02
CA SER A 146 1.06 10.56 -10.13
C SER A 146 0.08 9.42 -9.90
N VAL A 147 -1.15 9.58 -10.41
CA VAL A 147 -2.17 8.52 -10.37
C VAL A 147 -2.48 8.06 -11.79
N ASN A 148 -2.44 6.75 -12.00
CA ASN A 148 -2.43 6.11 -13.32
C ASN A 148 -3.71 5.32 -13.64
N CYS A 149 -4.74 5.42 -12.81
CA CYS A 149 -6.08 4.92 -13.11
C CYS A 149 -7.06 6.10 -13.29
N LEU A 150 -7.86 6.09 -14.35
CA LEU A 150 -9.03 6.97 -14.44
C LEU A 150 -10.10 6.46 -13.47
N SER A 151 -10.90 7.37 -12.91
CA SER A 151 -12.06 6.96 -12.10
C SER A 151 -13.05 6.07 -12.88
N THR A 152 -13.04 6.13 -14.21
CA THR A 152 -13.87 5.31 -15.11
C THR A 152 -13.26 3.95 -15.49
N ASP A 153 -11.98 3.67 -15.21
CA ASP A 153 -11.31 2.46 -15.71
C ASP A 153 -11.79 1.15 -15.07
N PHE A 154 -12.57 1.24 -13.98
CA PHE A 154 -13.02 0.10 -13.18
C PHE A 154 -14.33 -0.53 -13.68
N SER A 155 -14.84 -0.11 -14.84
CA SER A 155 -16.00 -0.69 -15.53
C SER A 155 -15.82 -0.63 -17.05
N SER A 156 -16.46 -1.54 -17.79
CA SER A 156 -16.56 -1.50 -19.25
C SER A 156 -17.72 -0.62 -19.75
N GLN A 157 -18.65 -0.27 -18.85
CA GLN A 157 -19.87 0.43 -19.21
C GLN A 157 -19.58 1.88 -19.62
N LYS A 158 -19.93 2.25 -20.86
CA LYS A 158 -19.81 3.63 -21.36
C LYS A 158 -20.77 4.55 -20.60
N GLY A 159 -20.35 5.80 -20.39
CA GLY A 159 -21.18 6.84 -19.76
C GLY A 159 -21.27 6.78 -18.23
N VAL A 160 -20.56 5.87 -17.55
CA VAL A 160 -20.54 5.83 -16.08
C VAL A 160 -19.84 7.05 -15.46
N LYS A 161 -20.30 7.45 -14.27
CA LYS A 161 -19.71 8.54 -13.47
C LYS A 161 -18.25 8.27 -13.07
N GLY A 162 -17.84 7.00 -13.04
CA GLY A 162 -16.59 6.52 -12.46
C GLY A 162 -16.72 6.26 -10.95
N LEU A 163 -15.92 5.31 -10.44
CA LEU A 163 -15.84 5.01 -9.00
C LEU A 163 -15.12 6.14 -8.26
N PRO A 164 -15.53 6.45 -7.00
CA PRO A 164 -14.85 7.43 -6.19
C PRO A 164 -13.56 6.82 -5.61
N LEU A 165 -12.49 7.59 -5.67
CA LEU A 165 -11.16 7.20 -5.20
C LEU A 165 -10.69 8.16 -4.10
N ASN A 166 -9.89 7.63 -3.18
CA ASN A 166 -9.14 8.41 -2.21
C ASN A 166 -7.64 8.23 -2.48
N ILE A 167 -6.87 9.30 -2.29
CA ILE A 167 -5.48 9.15 -1.83
C ILE A 167 -5.56 9.09 -0.31
N GLN A 168 -5.04 8.03 0.28
CA GLN A 168 -4.94 7.86 1.73
C GLN A 168 -3.46 7.87 2.14
N ILE A 169 -3.16 8.47 3.28
CA ILE A 169 -1.83 8.54 3.87
C ILE A 169 -1.90 8.00 5.30
N ASP A 170 -1.26 6.85 5.50
CA ASP A 170 -1.07 6.22 6.82
C ASP A 170 0.36 6.52 7.30
N THR A 171 0.49 7.10 8.50
CA THR A 171 1.79 7.37 9.12
C THR A 171 1.97 6.51 10.36
N TYR A 172 3.15 5.93 10.49
CA TYR A 172 3.56 4.97 11.51
C TYR A 172 4.79 5.51 12.26
N SER A 173 4.85 5.30 13.57
CA SER A 173 6.08 5.52 14.34
C SER A 173 7.15 4.52 13.88
N TYR A 174 8.37 4.99 13.61
CA TYR A 174 9.46 4.14 13.11
C TYR A 174 9.93 3.12 14.17
N ASN A 175 9.99 3.53 15.44
CA ASN A 175 10.50 2.69 16.53
C ASN A 175 9.46 1.70 17.08
N ASN A 176 8.17 1.95 16.85
CA ASN A 176 7.10 1.07 17.32
C ASN A 176 6.77 0.01 16.25
N ARG A 177 7.02 -1.27 16.54
CA ARG A 177 6.72 -2.41 15.64
C ARG A 177 5.21 -2.73 15.53
N SER A 178 4.36 -1.74 15.73
CA SER A 178 2.91 -1.83 15.56
C SER A 178 2.55 -1.84 14.08
N ASN A 179 1.64 -2.74 13.69
CA ASN A 179 1.02 -2.71 12.36
C ASN A 179 -0.09 -1.64 12.25
N LYS A 180 -0.40 -0.93 13.35
CA LYS A 180 -1.41 0.14 13.43
C LYS A 180 -0.76 1.50 13.19
N PRO A 181 -1.26 2.33 12.25
CA PRO A 181 -0.78 3.70 12.06
C PRO A 181 -1.02 4.56 13.32
N VAL A 182 -0.17 5.55 13.54
CA VAL A 182 -0.36 6.58 14.58
C VAL A 182 -1.24 7.72 14.09
N HIS A 183 -1.32 7.92 12.77
CA HIS A 183 -2.23 8.87 12.14
C HIS A 183 -2.62 8.41 10.73
N ARG A 184 -3.85 8.74 10.32
CA ARG A 184 -4.40 8.43 9.01
C ARG A 184 -5.21 9.62 8.51
N ALA A 185 -5.06 9.95 7.24
CA ALA A 185 -5.90 10.96 6.58
C ALA A 185 -6.13 10.63 5.10
N TYR A 186 -7.16 11.21 4.49
CA TYR A 186 -7.53 10.97 3.10
C TYR A 186 -7.88 12.25 2.34
N CYS A 187 -7.69 12.21 1.02
CA CYS A 187 -8.12 13.22 0.06
C CYS A 187 -8.97 12.52 -1.01
N GLN A 188 -10.23 12.96 -1.19
CA GLN A 188 -11.09 12.45 -2.26
C GLN A 188 -10.62 13.00 -3.61
N ILE A 189 -10.34 12.10 -4.56
CA ILE A 189 -9.83 12.44 -5.88
C ILE A 189 -10.73 11.93 -7.01
N LYS A 190 -10.74 12.68 -8.11
CA LYS A 190 -11.27 12.23 -9.40
C LYS A 190 -10.21 12.41 -10.47
N VAL A 191 -9.89 11.33 -11.17
CA VAL A 191 -8.80 11.28 -12.16
C VAL A 191 -9.38 11.28 -13.57
N PHE A 192 -8.85 12.16 -14.41
CA PHE A 192 -9.25 12.39 -15.80
C PHE A 192 -8.11 12.10 -16.77
N CYS A 193 -8.44 11.85 -18.04
CA CYS A 193 -7.45 11.82 -19.13
C CYS A 193 -7.08 13.23 -19.60
N ASP A 194 -5.89 13.35 -20.18
CA ASP A 194 -5.36 14.57 -20.81
C ASP A 194 -5.40 15.78 -19.86
N LYS A 195 -5.98 16.89 -20.31
CA LYS A 195 -6.28 18.09 -19.52
C LYS A 195 -7.74 18.12 -19.04
N GLY A 196 -8.22 16.96 -18.58
CA GLY A 196 -9.60 16.75 -18.19
C GLY A 196 -9.99 17.40 -16.88
N ALA A 197 -9.06 17.51 -15.91
CA ALA A 197 -9.27 18.28 -14.69
C ALA A 197 -9.51 19.77 -15.01
N GLU A 198 -8.66 20.37 -15.86
CA GLU A 198 -8.78 21.78 -16.27
C GLU A 198 -10.01 22.05 -17.15
N ARG A 199 -10.48 21.07 -17.93
CA ARG A 199 -11.81 21.15 -18.58
C ARG A 199 -12.93 21.16 -17.53
N LYS A 200 -12.89 20.24 -16.57
CA LYS A 200 -13.92 20.05 -15.56
C LYS A 200 -14.13 21.28 -14.68
N ILE A 201 -13.06 21.96 -14.27
CA ILE A 201 -13.09 23.19 -13.46
C ILE A 201 -13.77 24.31 -14.23
N ARG A 202 -13.34 24.57 -15.48
CA ARG A 202 -13.92 25.60 -16.35
C ARG A 202 -15.42 25.39 -16.58
N ASP A 203 -15.88 24.14 -16.68
CA ASP A 203 -17.30 23.82 -16.80
C ASP A 203 -18.10 24.07 -15.51
N GLU A 204 -17.50 23.87 -14.33
CA GLU A 204 -18.11 24.23 -13.05
C GLU A 204 -18.16 25.74 -12.84
N GLU A 205 -17.10 26.48 -13.20
CA GLU A 205 -17.06 27.94 -13.19
C GLU A 205 -18.13 28.55 -14.11
N ARG A 206 -18.24 28.07 -15.35
CA ARG A 206 -19.29 28.46 -16.31
C ARG A 206 -20.70 28.18 -15.80
N LYS A 207 -20.89 27.11 -15.03
CA LYS A 207 -22.19 26.76 -14.42
C LYS A 207 -22.49 27.62 -13.20
N GLN A 208 -21.47 28.00 -12.41
CA GLN A 208 -21.62 28.88 -11.27
C GLN A 208 -21.87 30.33 -11.70
N SER A 209 -21.18 30.84 -12.73
CA SER A 209 -21.39 32.20 -13.23
C SER A 209 -22.83 32.41 -13.72
N LYS A 210 -23.37 31.47 -14.51
CA LYS A 210 -24.78 31.48 -14.94
C LYS A 210 -25.79 31.51 -13.78
N ARG A 211 -25.45 30.90 -12.62
CA ARG A 211 -26.30 30.95 -11.41
C ARG A 211 -26.19 32.26 -10.62
N LYS A 212 -25.11 33.04 -10.82
CA LYS A 212 -24.92 34.34 -10.16
C LYS A 212 -25.53 35.52 -10.92
N VAL A 213 -25.99 35.34 -12.16
CA VAL A 213 -26.61 36.45 -12.94
C VAL A 213 -27.99 36.84 -12.39
N SER A 214 -28.62 35.99 -11.57
CA SER A 214 -29.90 36.27 -10.92
C SER A 214 -29.80 36.97 -9.56
N ASP A 215 -28.60 37.26 -9.06
CA ASP A 215 -28.41 37.91 -7.77
C ASP A 215 -27.29 38.97 -7.82
N VAL A 216 -27.51 40.08 -7.12
CA VAL A 216 -26.82 41.39 -7.25
C VAL A 216 -25.33 41.36 -7.64
N LYS A 217 -24.95 42.17 -8.64
CA LYS A 217 -23.57 42.39 -9.09
C LYS A 217 -22.65 42.85 -7.95
N VAL A 218 -21.78 41.96 -7.48
CA VAL A 218 -20.57 42.32 -6.70
C VAL A 218 -19.34 42.20 -7.60
N PRO A 219 -18.40 43.18 -7.62
CA PRO A 219 -17.22 43.12 -8.47
C PRO A 219 -16.34 41.91 -8.17
N LEU A 220 -16.07 41.08 -9.19
CA LEU A 220 -15.08 40.01 -9.10
C LEU A 220 -13.69 40.60 -9.27
N LEU A 221 -12.93 40.68 -8.17
CA LEU A 221 -11.50 40.98 -8.20
C LEU A 221 -10.75 39.91 -9.04
N PRO A 222 -9.63 40.27 -9.70
CA PRO A 222 -8.85 39.31 -10.46
C PRO A 222 -8.34 38.17 -9.57
N SER A 223 -8.81 36.96 -9.84
CA SER A 223 -8.28 35.74 -9.22
C SER A 223 -6.82 35.58 -9.63
N HIS A 224 -5.91 36.06 -8.78
CA HIS A 224 -4.50 35.75 -8.90
C HIS A 224 -4.33 34.23 -8.87
N LYS A 225 -3.35 33.70 -9.61
CA LYS A 225 -3.00 32.27 -9.62
C LYS A 225 -2.54 31.79 -8.23
N ARG A 226 -3.46 31.64 -7.28
CA ARG A 226 -3.23 30.81 -6.10
C ARG A 226 -3.17 29.37 -6.59
N MET A 227 -2.09 28.69 -6.25
CA MET A 227 -2.05 27.24 -6.38
C MET A 227 -3.07 26.67 -5.38
N ASP A 228 -4.00 25.87 -5.89
CA ASP A 228 -5.04 25.28 -5.07
C ASP A 228 -4.43 24.18 -4.19
N ILE A 229 -4.37 24.44 -2.89
CA ILE A 229 -3.97 23.44 -1.89
C ILE A 229 -5.23 22.76 -1.36
N THR A 230 -5.21 21.43 -1.31
CA THR A 230 -6.21 20.60 -0.62
C THR A 230 -5.58 19.94 0.60
N ILE A 231 -6.12 20.22 1.79
CA ILE A 231 -5.69 19.58 3.03
C ILE A 231 -6.39 18.21 3.16
N PHE A 232 -5.63 17.18 3.53
CA PHE A 232 -6.18 15.83 3.79
C PHE A 232 -7.05 15.84 5.04
N LYS A 233 -8.18 15.12 5.00
CA LYS A 233 -9.08 14.99 6.14
C LYS A 233 -8.60 13.88 7.07
N PRO A 234 -8.39 14.13 8.38
CA PRO A 234 -8.03 13.08 9.32
C PRO A 234 -9.15 12.04 9.41
N PHE A 235 -8.76 10.78 9.63
CA PHE A 235 -9.66 9.64 9.73
C PHE A 235 -9.36 8.89 11.03
N ILE A 236 -10.39 8.72 11.86
CA ILE A 236 -10.24 8.26 13.25
C ILE A 236 -10.07 6.75 13.40
N ASP A 237 -10.54 5.97 12.42
CA ASP A 237 -10.36 4.53 12.41
C ASP A 237 -8.96 4.18 11.86
N LEU A 238 -8.14 3.68 12.77
CA LEU A 238 -6.77 3.26 12.53
C LEU A 238 -6.65 1.72 12.46
N ASP A 239 -7.75 0.98 12.65
CA ASP A 239 -7.77 -0.49 12.73
C ASP A 239 -8.09 -1.14 11.38
N THR A 240 -8.95 -0.53 10.57
CA THR A 240 -9.22 -1.01 9.20
C THR A 240 -7.94 -1.01 8.37
N GLN A 241 -7.65 -2.11 7.70
CA GLN A 241 -6.48 -2.24 6.82
C GLN A 241 -6.86 -1.93 5.37
N PRO A 242 -6.09 -1.08 4.66
CA PRO A 242 -6.35 -0.76 3.26
C PRO A 242 -6.11 -1.99 2.36
N VAL A 243 -6.84 -2.05 1.24
CA VAL A 243 -6.63 -3.10 0.24
C VAL A 243 -5.45 -2.75 -0.65
N LEU A 244 -4.30 -3.35 -0.34
CA LEU A 244 -3.11 -3.31 -1.17
C LEU A 244 -3.22 -4.30 -2.33
N PHE A 245 -2.98 -3.82 -3.55
CA PHE A 245 -3.00 -4.62 -4.78
C PHE A 245 -1.56 -4.97 -5.21
N ILE A 246 -1.27 -6.27 -5.21
CA ILE A 246 -0.03 -6.83 -5.73
C ILE A 246 -0.44 -7.83 -6.82
N PRO A 247 -0.19 -7.56 -8.12
CA PRO A 247 -0.64 -8.44 -9.19
C PRO A 247 0.14 -9.75 -9.23
N ASP A 248 -0.59 -10.85 -9.43
CA ASP A 248 -0.07 -12.23 -9.42
C ASP A 248 0.95 -12.52 -10.55
N VAL A 249 1.21 -11.58 -11.47
CA VAL A 249 2.23 -11.73 -12.53
C VAL A 249 3.65 -11.88 -11.97
N HIS A 250 3.91 -11.33 -10.78
CA HIS A 250 5.15 -11.62 -10.04
C HIS A 250 5.18 -13.04 -9.46
N PHE A 251 4.03 -13.59 -9.09
CA PHE A 251 3.91 -14.99 -8.69
C PHE A 251 3.96 -15.95 -9.88
N ALA A 252 3.47 -15.59 -11.07
CA ALA A 252 3.51 -16.46 -12.25
C ALA A 252 4.94 -16.69 -12.78
N ASN A 253 5.79 -15.66 -12.74
CA ASN A 253 7.22 -15.82 -13.03
C ASN A 253 7.98 -16.53 -11.90
N LEU A 254 7.48 -16.48 -10.65
CA LEU A 254 7.98 -17.31 -9.56
C LEU A 254 7.53 -18.77 -9.71
N GLN A 255 6.30 -19.03 -10.17
CA GLN A 255 5.72 -20.37 -10.36
C GLN A 255 6.30 -21.13 -11.56
N ARG A 256 7.03 -20.47 -12.46
CA ARG A 256 7.95 -21.17 -13.38
C ARG A 256 9.20 -21.72 -12.67
N GLY A 257 9.36 -21.43 -11.38
CA GLY A 257 10.36 -22.00 -10.46
C GLY A 257 9.78 -22.54 -9.13
N THR A 258 8.47 -22.44 -8.88
CA THR A 258 7.81 -22.96 -7.67
C THR A 258 6.46 -23.62 -8.00
N HIS A 259 6.46 -24.95 -8.09
CA HIS A 259 5.24 -25.73 -7.96
C HIS A 259 4.63 -25.46 -6.58
N VAL A 260 3.43 -24.88 -6.54
CA VAL A 260 2.64 -24.79 -5.32
C VAL A 260 1.99 -26.14 -5.07
N LEU A 261 2.17 -26.68 -3.87
CA LEU A 261 1.41 -27.83 -3.39
C LEU A 261 -0.08 -27.48 -3.42
N SER A 262 -0.83 -28.14 -4.29
CA SER A 262 -2.29 -28.15 -4.16
C SER A 262 -2.63 -28.89 -2.87
N ILE A 263 -3.52 -28.33 -2.07
CA ILE A 263 -4.09 -29.04 -0.93
C ILE A 263 -4.91 -30.20 -1.49
N ALA A 264 -4.47 -31.43 -1.23
CA ALA A 264 -5.30 -32.60 -1.46
C ALA A 264 -6.37 -32.64 -0.36
N SER A 265 -7.64 -32.71 -0.78
CA SER A 265 -8.72 -33.15 0.10
C SER A 265 -8.75 -34.68 0.04
N GLU A 266 -9.04 -35.32 1.17
CA GLU A 266 -8.96 -36.78 1.31
C GLU A 266 -9.98 -37.53 0.43
N GLU A 267 -9.63 -38.79 0.13
CA GLU A 267 -10.34 -39.67 -0.79
C GLU A 267 -11.63 -40.24 -0.18
N LEU A 268 -12.63 -40.48 -1.03
CA LEU A 268 -13.55 -41.62 -0.82
C LEU A 268 -14.17 -42.09 -2.14
N GLU A 269 -14.21 -43.41 -2.24
CA GLU A 269 -14.43 -44.28 -3.40
C GLU A 269 -15.84 -44.16 -4.04
N GLY A 270 -16.02 -44.70 -5.26
CA GLY A 270 -17.37 -45.04 -5.75
C GLY A 270 -17.60 -44.98 -7.27
N GLU A 271 -17.50 -46.15 -7.90
CA GLU A 271 -18.02 -46.59 -9.22
C GLU A 271 -18.87 -45.67 -10.13
N GLY A 272 -18.54 -45.73 -11.44
CA GLY A 272 -19.51 -46.13 -12.47
C GLY A 272 -20.51 -45.11 -13.04
N SER A 273 -20.27 -44.64 -14.28
CA SER A 273 -20.99 -45.15 -15.47
C SER A 273 -20.78 -44.32 -16.75
N ASN A 274 -20.95 -45.03 -17.87
CA ASN A 274 -20.84 -44.59 -19.26
C ASN A 274 -21.71 -43.38 -19.66
N LEU A 275 -21.22 -42.57 -20.61
CA LEU A 275 -21.98 -42.38 -21.87
C LEU A 275 -21.07 -42.04 -23.08
N LYS A 276 -21.35 -42.66 -24.22
CA LYS A 276 -20.58 -42.56 -25.48
C LYS A 276 -20.89 -41.28 -26.26
N ARG A 277 -19.89 -40.76 -27.02
CA ARG A 277 -20.10 -40.36 -28.42
C ARG A 277 -18.79 -40.24 -29.22
N GLY A 278 -18.71 -40.99 -30.32
CA GLY A 278 -17.89 -40.68 -31.51
C GLY A 278 -18.84 -40.48 -32.71
N PRO A 279 -18.46 -40.74 -33.99
CA PRO A 279 -17.17 -41.31 -34.46
C PRO A 279 -16.61 -40.79 -35.83
N TYR A 280 -15.39 -41.23 -36.19
CA TYR A 280 -14.71 -41.24 -37.53
C TYR A 280 -14.51 -39.88 -38.26
N GLY A 281 -13.45 -39.56 -39.01
CA GLY A 281 -12.15 -40.18 -39.39
C GLY A 281 -11.29 -39.09 -40.09
N SER A 282 -10.08 -39.28 -40.63
CA SER A 282 -9.22 -40.47 -40.81
C SER A 282 -7.71 -40.07 -40.78
N GLU A 283 -6.85 -40.74 -41.56
CA GLU A 283 -5.37 -40.68 -41.54
C GLU A 283 -4.76 -39.74 -42.60
N ASP A 284 -3.61 -39.11 -42.29
CA ASP A 284 -2.33 -39.34 -43.00
C ASP A 284 -1.13 -38.89 -42.14
N ASP A 285 0.05 -39.48 -42.33
CA ASP A 285 1.21 -39.41 -41.42
C ASP A 285 2.42 -38.72 -42.08
N PHE A 286 3.06 -37.75 -41.38
CA PHE A 286 4.47 -37.42 -41.61
C PHE A 286 5.09 -36.70 -40.40
N ALA A 287 5.91 -37.44 -39.66
CA ALA A 287 6.51 -36.98 -38.41
C ALA A 287 7.73 -36.04 -38.58
N ILE A 288 7.88 -35.10 -37.63
CA ILE A 288 9.16 -34.47 -37.28
C ILE A 288 9.40 -34.75 -35.78
N PRO A 289 10.53 -35.38 -35.38
CA PRO A 289 10.72 -35.80 -34.00
C PRO A 289 10.97 -34.60 -33.07
N ALA A 290 10.20 -34.52 -31.98
CA ALA A 290 10.49 -33.60 -30.88
C ALA A 290 11.81 -34.00 -30.17
N PRO A 291 12.64 -33.03 -29.75
CA PRO A 291 13.95 -33.33 -29.18
C PRO A 291 13.83 -34.09 -27.86
N THR A 292 14.67 -35.11 -27.73
CA THR A 292 14.74 -36.05 -26.62
C THR A 292 14.80 -35.33 -25.26
N LYS A 293 13.87 -35.63 -24.36
CA LYS A 293 13.93 -35.14 -22.96
C LYS A 293 15.15 -35.76 -22.25
N LEU A 294 16.28 -35.06 -22.27
CA LEU A 294 17.37 -35.33 -21.34
C LEU A 294 16.84 -35.15 -19.92
N THR A 295 16.93 -36.22 -19.12
CA THR A 295 16.54 -36.25 -17.71
C THR A 295 17.48 -35.33 -16.92
N ARG A 296 17.11 -34.05 -16.80
CA ARG A 296 17.85 -33.08 -16.00
C ARG A 296 17.83 -33.55 -14.54
N LEU A 297 18.99 -34.03 -14.07
CA LEU A 297 19.25 -34.29 -12.66
C LEU A 297 18.73 -33.12 -11.83
N GLU A 298 17.84 -33.42 -10.86
CA GLU A 298 17.17 -32.39 -10.07
C GLU A 298 18.22 -31.64 -9.25
N GLU A 299 18.52 -30.39 -9.62
CA GLU A 299 19.48 -29.57 -8.90
C GLU A 299 18.99 -29.34 -7.47
N PRO A 300 19.79 -29.65 -6.43
CA PRO A 300 19.34 -29.56 -5.05
C PRO A 300 18.95 -28.11 -4.74
N LYS A 301 17.72 -27.93 -4.25
CA LYS A 301 17.08 -26.63 -3.97
C LYS A 301 17.82 -25.86 -2.87
N ARG A 302 18.87 -25.13 -3.25
CA ARG A 302 19.67 -24.33 -2.30
C ARG A 302 18.89 -23.11 -1.82
N VAL A 303 19.05 -22.76 -0.55
CA VAL A 303 18.36 -21.63 0.08
C VAL A 303 19.38 -20.74 0.78
N LEU A 304 19.40 -19.45 0.44
CA LEU A 304 20.20 -18.46 1.15
C LEU A 304 19.38 -17.89 2.31
N LEU A 305 19.92 -18.04 3.52
CA LEU A 305 19.38 -17.43 4.75
C LEU A 305 20.27 -16.27 5.18
N TYR A 306 19.65 -15.26 5.79
CA TYR A 306 20.34 -14.18 6.48
C TYR A 306 20.25 -14.46 7.99
N VAL A 307 21.37 -14.84 8.59
CA VAL A 307 21.49 -15.22 10.00
C VAL A 307 22.28 -14.16 10.76
N ARG A 308 22.13 -14.10 12.08
CA ARG A 308 22.80 -13.11 12.93
C ARG A 308 22.80 -13.59 14.38
N LYS A 309 23.93 -13.51 15.08
CA LYS A 309 23.97 -13.78 16.53
C LYS A 309 23.37 -12.61 17.31
N GLU A 310 22.99 -12.83 18.56
CA GLU A 310 22.41 -11.75 19.39
C GLU A 310 23.40 -10.61 19.65
N SER A 311 24.70 -10.92 19.68
CA SER A 311 25.81 -9.97 19.82
C SER A 311 26.24 -9.27 18.52
N GLU A 312 25.60 -9.58 17.39
CA GLU A 312 25.97 -9.06 16.06
C GLU A 312 24.90 -8.08 15.55
N GLU A 313 25.31 -6.95 14.97
CA GLU A 313 24.39 -5.96 14.42
C GLU A 313 24.04 -6.24 12.94
N VAL A 314 24.98 -6.81 12.19
CA VAL A 314 24.87 -7.09 10.75
C VAL A 314 24.36 -8.51 10.46
N PHE A 315 23.61 -8.68 9.38
CA PHE A 315 23.18 -10.01 8.93
C PHE A 315 24.21 -10.66 8.01
N ASP A 316 24.35 -11.96 8.19
CA ASP A 316 25.42 -12.77 7.65
C ASP A 316 24.82 -13.85 6.73
N ALA A 317 25.39 -14.03 5.54
CA ALA A 317 24.80 -14.89 4.51
C ALA A 317 25.14 -16.37 4.75
N LEU A 318 24.13 -17.24 4.82
CA LEU A 318 24.28 -18.68 5.07
C LEU A 318 23.55 -19.50 3.98
N MET A 319 24.32 -20.23 3.17
CA MET A 319 23.77 -21.04 2.07
C MET A 319 23.49 -22.48 2.50
N LEU A 320 22.20 -22.84 2.60
CA LEU A 320 21.78 -24.22 2.80
C LEU A 320 21.83 -24.96 1.47
N LYS A 321 22.65 -26.02 1.40
CA LYS A 321 22.73 -26.92 0.24
C LYS A 321 21.44 -27.74 0.06
N THR A 322 20.78 -28.07 1.17
CA THR A 322 19.53 -28.82 1.25
C THR A 322 18.55 -28.08 2.17
N PRO A 323 17.28 -27.84 1.78
CA PRO A 323 16.34 -27.04 2.56
C PRO A 323 15.63 -27.88 3.62
N SER A 324 16.42 -28.52 4.49
CA SER A 324 15.96 -29.39 5.57
C SER A 324 16.55 -28.96 6.92
N LEU A 325 15.96 -29.43 8.03
CA LEU A 325 16.48 -29.13 9.37
C LEU A 325 17.93 -29.61 9.53
N LYS A 326 18.25 -30.80 8.99
CA LYS A 326 19.61 -31.35 8.95
C LYS A 326 20.56 -30.46 8.15
N GLY A 327 20.15 -30.01 6.95
CA GLY A 327 20.96 -29.11 6.12
C GLY A 327 21.17 -27.72 6.74
N LEU A 328 20.25 -27.25 7.60
CA LEU A 328 20.45 -26.05 8.42
C LEU A 328 21.49 -26.28 9.52
N MET A 329 21.44 -27.41 10.23
CA MET A 329 22.42 -27.76 11.27
C MET A 329 23.83 -27.90 10.68
N GLU A 330 23.96 -28.62 9.56
CA GLU A 330 25.21 -28.78 8.81
C GLU A 330 25.77 -27.42 8.38
N ALA A 331 24.96 -26.55 7.77
CA ALA A 331 25.41 -25.23 7.34
C ALA A 331 25.84 -24.33 8.52
N ILE A 332 25.14 -24.39 9.66
CA ILE A 332 25.53 -23.66 10.88
C ILE A 332 26.85 -24.19 11.44
N SER A 333 27.03 -25.52 11.48
CA SER A 333 28.26 -26.16 11.92
C SER A 333 29.44 -25.78 11.02
N ASP A 334 29.30 -25.95 9.70
CA ASP A 334 30.30 -25.59 8.69
C ASP A 334 30.75 -24.12 8.80
N LYS A 335 29.83 -23.18 9.06
CA LYS A 335 30.12 -21.74 9.03
C LYS A 335 30.58 -21.16 10.38
N TYR A 336 30.06 -21.67 11.50
CA TYR A 336 30.29 -21.10 12.83
C TYR A 336 31.08 -21.99 13.79
N ASP A 337 31.57 -23.14 13.30
CA ASP A 337 32.34 -24.13 14.08
C ASP A 337 31.61 -24.60 15.35
N VAL A 338 30.29 -24.81 15.21
CA VAL A 338 29.40 -25.25 16.30
C VAL A 338 29.08 -26.73 16.13
N PRO A 339 29.60 -27.63 17.01
CA PRO A 339 29.31 -29.05 16.96
C PRO A 339 27.81 -29.37 16.95
N HIS A 340 27.41 -30.38 16.16
CA HIS A 340 25.99 -30.75 15.98
C HIS A 340 25.27 -31.08 17.29
N ASP A 341 25.96 -31.67 18.26
CA ASP A 341 25.49 -31.99 19.61
C ASP A 341 25.22 -30.75 20.48
N LYS A 342 25.86 -29.61 20.16
CA LYS A 342 25.61 -28.31 20.82
C LYS A 342 24.50 -27.51 20.17
N ILE A 343 24.06 -27.87 18.97
CA ILE A 343 22.88 -27.27 18.33
C ILE A 343 21.63 -27.88 18.96
N GLY A 344 21.14 -27.21 20.01
CA GLY A 344 19.94 -27.61 20.75
C GLY A 344 18.62 -27.41 19.97
N LYS A 345 17.54 -27.13 20.70
CA LYS A 345 16.20 -27.00 20.12
C LYS A 345 16.12 -25.83 19.12
N ILE A 346 15.79 -26.13 17.87
CA ILE A 346 15.56 -25.13 16.82
C ILE A 346 14.08 -24.72 16.84
N PHE A 347 13.80 -23.43 17.01
CA PHE A 347 12.45 -22.88 17.10
C PHE A 347 12.13 -21.96 15.93
N LYS A 348 10.99 -22.18 15.26
CA LYS A 348 10.45 -21.25 14.26
C LYS A 348 9.60 -20.17 14.92
N LYS A 349 10.24 -19.11 15.41
CA LYS A 349 9.55 -17.95 16.00
C LYS A 349 8.71 -17.23 14.96
N CYS A 350 7.39 -17.35 15.03
CA CYS A 350 6.47 -16.69 14.11
C CYS A 350 5.98 -15.36 14.72
N LYS A 351 5.41 -14.46 13.91
CA LYS A 351 4.83 -13.19 14.42
C LYS A 351 3.65 -13.37 15.40
N LYS A 352 3.21 -14.61 15.66
CA LYS A 352 2.12 -14.97 16.59
C LYS A 352 2.60 -15.80 17.80
N GLY A 353 3.91 -16.02 17.94
CA GLY A 353 4.52 -17.07 18.77
C GLY A 353 5.46 -17.90 17.90
#